data_AF-A0A2N5C5U0-F1
#
_entry.id   AF-A0A2N5C5U0-F1
#
_cell.length_a   1.000
_cell.length_b   1.000
_cell.length_c   1.000
_cell.angle_alpha   90.00
_cell.angle_beta   90.00
_cell.angle_gamma   90.00
#
_symmetry.space_group_name_H-M   'P 1'
#
loop_
_entity.id
_entity.type
_entity.pdbx_description
1 polymer ?
#
loop_
_entity_poly.entity_id
_entity_poly.type
_entity_poly.pdbx_seq_one_letter_code
_entity_poly.pdbx_strand_id
1 'polypeptide(L)' 'IGAVPYVLVHAFPAQVRFSGLSFSYNVSYAIFGGLTPVIVSLMLKTDKLAPAHYVVAICLIGILTALFVRKREG' A
#
# COMPACT_ATOMS: atom_id res chain seq x y z
N ILE A 1 6.35 -18.08 -11.19
CA ILE A 1 5.37 -17.15 -11.80
C ILE A 1 3.90 -17.48 -11.44
N GLY A 2 3.59 -18.66 -10.88
CA GLY A 2 2.21 -19.03 -10.50
C GLY A 2 1.78 -18.80 -9.04
N ALA A 3 2.67 -18.40 -8.13
CA ALA A 3 2.30 -18.25 -6.71
C ALA A 3 1.42 -17.00 -6.45
N VAL A 4 1.73 -15.89 -7.13
CA VAL A 4 1.02 -14.61 -6.97
C VAL A 4 -0.49 -14.72 -7.26
N PRO A 5 -0.96 -15.35 -8.36
CA PRO A 5 -2.40 -15.51 -8.59
C PRO A 5 -3.07 -16.49 -7.61
N TYR A 6 -2.34 -17.46 -7.03
CA TYR A 6 -2.89 -18.44 -6.09
C TYR A 6 -3.30 -17.81 -4.74
N VAL A 7 -2.45 -16.94 -4.18
CA VAL A 7 -2.73 -16.20 -2.94
C VAL A 7 -3.89 -15.22 -3.14
N LEU A 8 -3.91 -14.55 -4.30
CA LEU A 8 -4.94 -13.58 -4.63
C LEU A 8 -6.34 -14.21 -4.76
N VAL A 9 -6.44 -15.48 -5.17
CA VAL A 9 -7.74 -16.22 -5.28
C VAL A 9 -8.26 -16.67 -3.92
N HIS A 10 -7.37 -17.00 -2.99
CA HIS A 10 -7.76 -17.47 -1.67
C HIS A 10 -7.99 -16.35 -0.65
N ALA A 11 -7.43 -15.15 -0.86
CA ALA A 11 -7.60 -14.03 0.07
C ALA A 11 -9.01 -13.41 0.07
N PHE A 12 -9.82 -13.64 -0.98
CA PHE A 12 -11.17 -13.07 -1.09
C PHE A 12 -12.15 -14.06 -1.74
N PRO A 13 -13.31 -14.35 -1.12
CA PRO A 13 -14.32 -15.24 -1.70
C PRO A 13 -14.83 -14.69 -3.04
N ALA A 14 -15.11 -15.59 -3.99
CA ALA A 14 -15.37 -15.25 -5.40
C ALA A 14 -16.45 -14.18 -5.63
N GLN A 15 -17.39 -14.02 -4.68
CA GLN A 15 -18.51 -13.09 -4.77
C GLN A 15 -18.15 -11.62 -4.48
N VAL A 16 -17.06 -11.31 -3.75
CA VAL A 16 -16.74 -9.93 -3.32
C VAL A 16 -15.37 -9.44 -3.79
N ARG A 17 -14.64 -10.27 -4.54
CA ARG A 17 -13.25 -10.02 -4.93
C ARG A 17 -13.08 -8.75 -5.77
N PHE A 18 -13.98 -8.49 -6.71
CA PHE A 18 -13.95 -7.25 -7.52
C PHE A 18 -14.31 -5.99 -6.71
N SER A 19 -15.38 -6.04 -5.90
CA SER A 19 -15.79 -4.88 -5.10
C SER A 19 -14.83 -4.59 -3.95
N GLY A 20 -14.30 -5.63 -3.29
CA GLY A 20 -13.31 -5.49 -2.22
C GLY A 20 -11.97 -4.95 -2.72
N LEU A 21 -11.51 -5.40 -3.89
CA LEU A 21 -10.30 -4.86 -4.52
C LEU A 21 -10.53 -3.41 -4.96
N SER A 22 -11.61 -3.09 -5.67
CA SER A 22 -11.91 -1.72 -6.12
C SER A 22 -12.15 -0.75 -4.96
N PHE A 23 -12.80 -1.18 -3.88
CA PHE A 23 -12.98 -0.36 -2.67
C PHE A 23 -11.65 -0.07 -2.00
N SER A 24 -10.83 -1.10 -1.75
CA SER A 24 -9.50 -0.92 -1.16
C SER A 24 -8.61 -0.04 -2.03
N TYR A 25 -8.72 -0.17 -3.35
CA TYR A 25 -7.97 0.65 -4.30
C TYR A 25 -8.44 2.11 -4.28
N ASN A 26 -9.75 2.38 -4.35
CA ASN A 26 -10.29 3.74 -4.31
C ASN A 26 -10.03 4.42 -2.97
N VAL A 27 -10.18 3.71 -1.85
CA VAL A 27 -9.90 4.25 -0.51
C VAL A 27 -8.41 4.55 -0.35
N SER A 28 -7.53 3.61 -0.75
CA SER A 28 -6.08 3.86 -0.71
C SER A 28 -5.71 5.04 -1.61
N TYR A 29 -6.27 5.13 -2.81
CA TYR A 29 -5.98 6.22 -3.74
C TYR A 29 -6.51 7.57 -3.23
N ALA A 30 -7.68 7.60 -2.59
CA ALA A 30 -8.23 8.81 -1.99
C ALA A 30 -7.37 9.31 -0.82
N ILE A 31 -6.94 8.40 0.06
CA ILE A 31 -6.11 8.73 1.22
C ILE A 31 -4.71 9.12 0.77
N PHE A 32 -4.00 8.26 0.04
CA PHE A 32 -2.62 8.53 -0.36
C PHE A 32 -2.52 9.61 -1.44
N GLY A 33 -3.51 9.74 -2.32
CA GLY A 33 -3.52 10.80 -3.34
C GLY A 33 -3.62 12.21 -2.74
N GLY A 34 -4.40 12.39 -1.67
CA GLY A 34 -4.53 13.68 -0.98
C GLY A 34 -3.47 13.92 0.11
N LEU A 35 -3.11 12.87 0.87
CA LEU A 35 -2.20 12.98 2.01
C LEU A 35 -0.73 13.12 1.57
N THR A 36 -0.35 12.48 0.47
CA THR A 36 1.04 12.52 -0.05
C THR A 36 1.55 13.94 -0.31
N PRO A 37 0.87 14.79 -1.11
CA PRO A 37 1.35 16.14 -1.36
C PRO A 37 1.38 17.00 -0.09
N VAL A 38 0.49 16.78 0.88
CA VAL A 38 0.47 17.51 2.15
C VAL A 38 1.70 17.16 3.00
N ILE A 39 1.98 15.86 3.18
CA ILE A 39 3.14 15.40 3.95
C ILE A 39 4.44 15.82 3.27
N VAL A 40 4.58 15.61 1.96
CA VAL A 40 5.78 15.98 1.21
C VAL A 40 6.02 17.49 1.27
N SER A 41 4.97 18.30 1.13
CA SER A 41 5.09 19.77 1.20
C SER A 41 5.45 20.28 2.60
N LEU A 42 4.93 19.65 3.66
CA LEU A 42 5.31 19.98 5.04
C LEU A 42 6.77 19.61 5.32
N MET A 43 7.20 18.44 4.84
CA MET A 43 8.54 17.91 5.10
C MET A 43 9.62 18.65 4.28
N LEU A 44 9.27 19.12 3.08
CA LEU A 44 10.09 19.99 2.24
C LEU A 44 10.48 21.31 2.92
N LYS A 45 9.67 21.81 3.88
CA LYS A 45 10.01 23.01 4.65
C LYS A 45 11.18 22.79 5.62
N THR A 46 11.42 21.55 6.03
CA THR A 46 12.46 21.20 7.00
C THR A 46 13.73 20.69 6.31
N ASP A 47 13.58 19.93 5.21
CA ASP A 47 14.71 19.30 4.53
C ASP A 47 14.51 19.20 3.01
N LYS A 48 15.54 19.53 2.23
CA LYS A 48 15.52 19.43 0.75
C LYS A 48 15.48 17.96 0.27
N LEU A 49 15.87 17.01 1.12
CA LEU A 49 15.78 15.56 0.88
C LEU A 49 14.49 14.93 1.44
N ALA A 50 13.48 15.73 1.78
CA ALA A 50 12.17 15.27 2.20
C ALA A 50 11.53 14.21 1.26
N PRO A 51 11.62 14.30 -0.08
CA PRO A 51 11.06 13.27 -0.96
C PRO A 51 11.70 11.89 -0.73
N ALA A 52 13.02 11.85 -0.48
CA ALA A 52 13.75 10.61 -0.28
C ALA A 52 13.32 9.90 1.02
N HIS A 53 13.15 10.66 2.10
CA HIS A 53 12.65 10.13 3.38
C HIS A 53 11.22 9.61 3.27
N TYR A 54 10.36 10.28 2.49
CA TYR A 54 8.99 9.82 2.24
C TYR A 54 8.99 8.48 1.48
N VAL A 55 9.84 8.33 0.45
CA VAL A 55 9.99 7.08 -0.31
C VAL A 55 10.49 5.94 0.58
N VAL A 56 11.49 6.19 1.43
CA VAL A 56 12.00 5.18 2.39
C VAL A 56 10.89 4.74 3.35
N ALA A 57 10.08 5.68 3.85
CA ALA A 57 8.95 5.36 4.72
C ALA A 57 7.90 4.48 4.01
N ILE A 58 7.56 4.79 2.75
CA ILE A 58 6.62 3.97 1.96
C ILE A 58 7.21 2.57 1.70
N CYS A 59 8.50 2.47 1.37
CA CYS A 59 9.16 1.18 1.20
C CYS A 59 9.11 0.32 2.47
N LEU A 60 9.33 0.92 3.64
CA LEU A 60 9.20 0.22 4.92
C LEU A 60 7.77 -0.26 5.17
N ILE A 61 6.75 0.57 4.89
CA ILE A 61 5.35 0.16 4.98
C ILE A 61 5.05 -1.00 4.02
N GLY A 62 5.59 -0.96 2.79
CA GLY A 62 5.45 -2.05 1.82
C GLY A 62 6.08 -3.35 2.31
N ILE A 63 7.27 -3.30 2.93
CA ILE A 63 7.94 -4.46 3.53
C ILE A 63 7.11 -5.01 4.70
N LEU A 64 6.66 -4.15 5.61
CA LEU A 64 5.81 -4.57 6.74
C LEU A 64 4.51 -5.22 6.26
N THR A 65 3.87 -4.64 5.24
CA THR A 65 2.66 -5.20 4.64
C THR A 65 2.94 -6.56 4.01
N ALA A 66 4.06 -6.72 3.30
CA ALA A 66 4.47 -8.00 2.71
C ALA A 66 4.74 -9.05 3.79
N LEU A 67 5.39 -8.68 4.91
CA LEU A 67 5.61 -9.58 6.05
C LEU A 67 4.31 -9.99 6.73
N PHE A 68 3.36 -9.07 6.89
CA PHE A 68 2.04 -9.36 7.47
C PHE A 68 1.21 -10.28 6.58
N VAL A 69 1.22 -10.07 5.25
CA VAL A 69 0.57 -10.96 4.29
C VAL A 69 1.19 -12.35 4.33
N ARG A 70 2.52 -12.45 4.32
CA ARG A 70 3.26 -13.72 4.41
C ARG A 70 2.90 -14.51 5.67
N LYS A 71 2.70 -13.83 6.80
CA LYS A 71 2.34 -14.46 8.08
C LYS A 71 0.92 -15.07 8.08
N ARG A 72 0.05 -14.69 7.15
CA ARG A 72 -1.31 -15.24 7.03
C ARG A 72 -1.38 -16.49 6.15
N GLU A 73 -0.27 -16.85 5.49
CA GLU A 73 -0.14 -18.06 4.67
C GLU A 73 0.69 -19.17 5.35
N GLY A 74 1.09 -18.99 6.62
CA GLY A 74 1.82 -19.97 7.43
C GLY A 74 0.96 -20.64 8.47
#